data_AF-A0A0U5IK37-F1
#
_entry.id   AF-A0A0U5IK37-F1
#
_cell.length_a   1.000
_cell.length_b   1.000
_cell.length_c   1.000
_cell.angle_alpha   90.00
_cell.angle_beta   90.00
_cell.angle_gamma   90.00
#
_symmetry.space_group_name_H-M   'P 1'
#
loop_
_entity.id
_entity.type
_entity.pdbx_description
1 polymer ?
#
loop_
_entity_poly.entity_id
_entity_poly.type
_entity_poly.pdbx_seq_one_letter_code
_entity_poly.pdbx_strand_id
1 'polypeptide(L)'
;MRGVFEAIRDRLDPAAVVTDGGSVKGSVVADALGVFGGVPPRLVPGHPIAGTEHSGVEASLADLYRGRRVILTPLPETDTDALARVTAMWETCGAEVTSMSVAHHDEVLAATSHLPHMLAFGLVDALARMRENDEIFRYAAGGFRDFTRIASSNPVMWRDICLANREALSAMLARVGIEMTDLAESIRNADGERLLAIFERAKAARDRYVDAPRID
;
A
#
# COMPACT_ATOMS: atom_id res chain seq x y z
N MET A 1 -0.56 -15.81 -1.70
CA MET A 1 0.05 -16.38 -2.92
C MET A 1 0.19 -17.91 -2.85
N ARG A 2 0.32 -18.49 -1.65
CA ARG A 2 0.59 -19.91 -1.37
C ARG A 2 -0.06 -20.92 -2.32
N GLY A 3 -1.39 -20.87 -2.49
CA GLY A 3 -2.10 -21.84 -3.35
C GLY A 3 -1.67 -21.81 -4.82
N VAL A 4 -1.28 -20.64 -5.35
CA VAL A 4 -0.73 -20.52 -6.70
C VAL A 4 0.65 -21.17 -6.76
N PHE A 5 1.51 -20.90 -5.79
CA PHE A 5 2.83 -21.53 -5.71
C PHE A 5 2.72 -23.06 -5.59
N GLU A 6 1.82 -23.57 -4.76
CA GLU A 6 1.57 -25.02 -4.64
C GLU A 6 1.12 -25.63 -5.98
N ALA A 7 0.27 -24.94 -6.73
CA ALA A 7 -0.24 -25.42 -8.02
C ALA A 7 0.81 -25.45 -9.14
N ILE A 8 1.82 -24.57 -9.08
CA ILE A 8 2.88 -24.47 -10.09
C ILE A 8 4.17 -25.17 -9.69
N ARG A 9 4.37 -25.50 -8.40
CA ARG A 9 5.66 -25.98 -7.86
C ARG A 9 6.28 -27.09 -8.68
N ASP A 10 5.50 -28.14 -8.96
CA ASP A 10 5.98 -29.34 -9.64
C ASP A 10 5.86 -29.25 -11.17
N ARG A 11 5.57 -28.06 -11.69
CA ARG A 11 5.33 -27.77 -13.12
C ARG A 11 6.17 -26.60 -13.65
N LEU A 12 6.92 -25.94 -12.77
CA LEU A 12 7.69 -24.76 -13.13
C LEU A 12 8.97 -25.19 -13.87
N ASP A 13 9.14 -24.70 -15.10
CA ASP A 13 10.40 -24.88 -15.83
C ASP A 13 11.54 -24.21 -15.03
N PRO A 14 12.71 -24.85 -14.85
CA PRO A 14 13.83 -24.27 -14.11
C PRO A 14 14.32 -22.91 -14.63
N ALA A 15 14.10 -22.61 -15.93
CA ALA A 15 14.43 -21.33 -16.56
C ALA A 15 13.29 -20.30 -16.49
N ALA A 16 12.10 -20.67 -16.02
CA ALA A 16 10.97 -19.76 -15.90
C ALA A 16 11.30 -18.59 -14.96
N VAL A 17 10.90 -17.39 -15.37
CA VAL A 17 10.92 -16.20 -14.51
C VAL A 17 9.54 -16.01 -13.94
N VAL A 18 9.45 -15.86 -12.62
CA VAL A 18 8.21 -15.62 -11.89
C VAL A 18 8.26 -14.23 -11.29
N THR A 19 7.16 -13.50 -11.37
CA THR A 19 6.99 -12.20 -10.69
C THR A 19 5.56 -12.10 -10.18
N ASP A 20 5.28 -11.08 -9.38
CA ASP A 20 3.96 -10.81 -8.82
C ASP A 20 3.61 -9.31 -8.88
N GLY A 21 2.40 -8.98 -8.46
CA GLY A 21 1.93 -7.61 -8.29
C GLY A 21 1.21 -7.37 -6.97
N GLY A 22 1.44 -8.22 -5.95
CA GLY A 22 0.77 -8.13 -4.66
C GLY A 22 1.17 -6.86 -3.89
N SER A 23 0.37 -6.43 -2.92
CA SER A 23 0.66 -5.18 -2.19
C SER A 23 1.61 -5.34 -1.01
N VAL A 24 1.94 -6.58 -0.62
CA VAL A 24 2.79 -6.90 0.55
C VAL A 24 3.82 -7.96 0.16
N LYS A 25 5.11 -7.62 0.26
CA LYS A 25 6.22 -8.43 -0.27
C LYS A 25 6.67 -9.51 0.71
N GLY A 26 6.64 -9.24 2.01
CA GLY A 26 6.98 -10.23 3.04
C GLY A 26 6.13 -11.48 2.94
N SER A 27 4.83 -11.32 2.70
CA SER A 27 3.91 -12.46 2.54
C SER A 27 4.18 -13.31 1.29
N VAL A 28 4.58 -12.68 0.18
CA VAL A 28 4.92 -13.38 -1.06
C VAL A 28 6.19 -14.20 -0.88
N VAL A 29 7.22 -13.61 -0.25
CA VAL A 29 8.48 -14.30 0.06
C VAL A 29 8.26 -15.44 1.05
N ALA A 30 7.47 -15.22 2.11
CA ALA A 30 7.13 -16.25 3.09
C ALA A 30 6.36 -17.42 2.46
N ASP A 31 5.40 -17.13 1.58
CA ASP A 31 4.67 -18.14 0.82
C ASP A 31 5.60 -18.95 -0.09
N ALA A 32 6.55 -18.29 -0.77
CA ALA A 32 7.54 -18.97 -1.61
C ALA A 32 8.44 -19.90 -0.78
N LEU A 33 9.01 -19.39 0.32
CA LEU A 33 9.81 -20.16 1.27
C LEU A 33 9.04 -21.40 1.77
N GLY A 34 7.78 -21.23 2.17
CA GLY A 34 6.95 -22.30 2.72
C GLY A 34 6.55 -23.38 1.70
N VAL A 35 6.54 -23.07 0.41
CA VAL A 35 6.13 -24.01 -0.66
C VAL A 35 7.33 -24.69 -1.32
N PHE A 36 8.39 -23.93 -1.59
CA PHE A 36 9.57 -24.39 -2.33
C PHE A 36 10.72 -24.81 -1.40
N GLY A 37 10.64 -24.53 -0.09
CA GLY A 37 11.74 -24.77 0.87
C GLY A 37 12.88 -23.74 0.77
N GLY A 38 12.72 -22.72 -0.07
CA GLY A 38 13.66 -21.67 -0.40
C GLY A 38 12.97 -20.67 -1.31
N VAL A 39 13.54 -19.48 -1.53
CA VAL A 39 13.02 -18.58 -2.56
C VAL A 39 13.65 -18.98 -3.89
N PRO A 40 12.85 -19.32 -4.93
CA PRO A 40 13.41 -19.63 -6.23
C PRO A 40 14.26 -18.45 -6.75
N PRO A 41 15.51 -18.66 -7.23
CA PRO A 41 16.37 -17.55 -7.68
C PRO A 41 15.75 -16.68 -8.78
N ARG A 42 14.88 -17.26 -9.61
CA ARG A 42 14.19 -16.57 -10.72
C ARG A 42 12.79 -16.04 -10.34
N LEU A 43 12.44 -16.02 -9.05
CA LEU A 43 11.31 -15.25 -8.51
C LEU A 43 11.77 -13.83 -8.23
N VAL A 44 11.14 -12.86 -8.89
CA VAL A 44 11.38 -11.42 -8.71
C VAL A 44 10.10 -10.77 -8.20
N PRO A 45 9.92 -10.63 -6.88
CA PRO A 45 8.72 -10.02 -6.34
C PRO A 45 8.58 -8.55 -6.74
N GLY A 46 7.36 -8.14 -7.09
CA GLY A 46 7.07 -6.83 -7.67
C GLY A 46 5.79 -6.22 -7.11
N HIS A 47 5.73 -4.89 -7.09
CA HIS A 47 4.53 -4.14 -6.69
C HIS A 47 4.37 -2.94 -7.62
N PRO A 48 3.44 -2.99 -8.60
CA PRO A 48 3.04 -1.80 -9.32
C PRO A 48 2.25 -0.88 -8.37
N ILE A 49 2.77 0.33 -8.12
CA ILE A 49 2.07 1.38 -7.35
C ILE A 49 1.12 2.12 -8.30
N ALA A 50 0.17 1.34 -8.82
CA ALA A 50 -0.82 1.76 -9.79
C ALA A 50 -2.11 0.99 -9.53
N GLY A 51 -3.22 1.71 -9.40
CA GLY A 51 -4.51 1.12 -9.14
C GLY A 51 -5.61 2.17 -9.16
N THR A 52 -6.83 1.70 -9.36
CA THR A 52 -8.05 2.49 -9.17
C THR A 52 -8.86 1.83 -8.06
N GLU A 53 -9.88 2.53 -7.57
CA GLU A 53 -10.89 1.99 -6.65
C GLU A 53 -11.76 0.91 -7.31
N HIS A 54 -11.69 0.75 -8.63
CA HIS A 54 -12.43 -0.25 -9.38
C HIS A 54 -11.65 -1.57 -9.50
N SER A 55 -12.39 -2.68 -9.49
CA SER A 55 -11.85 -4.04 -9.59
C SER A 55 -12.52 -4.79 -10.74
N GLY A 56 -11.88 -5.85 -11.24
CA GLY A 56 -12.37 -6.64 -12.37
C GLY A 56 -11.60 -6.36 -13.66
N VAL A 57 -11.67 -7.29 -14.62
CA VAL A 57 -10.97 -7.16 -15.90
C VAL A 57 -11.54 -6.01 -16.74
N GLU A 58 -12.81 -5.69 -16.53
CA GLU A 58 -13.55 -4.60 -17.16
C GLU A 58 -13.01 -3.22 -16.74
N ALA A 59 -12.32 -3.14 -15.60
CA ALA A 59 -11.66 -1.93 -15.11
C ALA A 59 -10.19 -1.81 -15.56
N SER A 60 -9.71 -2.72 -16.44
CA SER A 60 -8.34 -2.68 -16.92
C SER A 60 -8.08 -1.51 -17.86
N LEU A 61 -6.91 -0.89 -17.70
CA LEU A 61 -6.46 0.23 -18.52
C LEU A 61 -5.11 -0.14 -19.16
N ALA A 62 -5.03 -0.03 -20.49
CA ALA A 62 -3.82 -0.38 -21.23
C ALA A 62 -2.61 0.52 -20.87
N ASP A 63 -2.88 1.71 -20.34
CA ASP A 63 -1.89 2.71 -19.93
C ASP A 63 -1.77 2.85 -18.41
N LEU A 64 -2.35 1.91 -17.63
CA LEU A 64 -2.39 1.95 -16.16
C LEU A 64 -1.03 2.26 -15.51
N TYR A 65 0.04 1.73 -16.09
CA TYR A 65 1.39 1.77 -15.52
C TYR A 65 2.25 2.93 -16.02
N ARG A 66 1.80 3.71 -17.02
CA ARG A 66 2.61 4.80 -17.60
C ARG A 66 2.88 5.89 -16.57
N GLY A 67 4.16 6.20 -16.36
CA GLY A 67 4.63 7.18 -15.35
C GLY A 67 4.27 6.77 -13.92
N ARG A 68 3.97 5.49 -13.67
CA ARG A 68 3.72 4.95 -12.34
C ARG A 68 4.93 4.18 -11.85
N ARG A 69 5.15 4.25 -10.55
CA ARG A 69 6.25 3.53 -9.92
C ARG A 69 5.93 2.04 -9.84
N VAL A 70 6.89 1.20 -10.19
CA VAL A 70 6.90 -0.22 -9.83
C VAL A 70 8.07 -0.44 -8.89
N ILE A 71 7.83 -1.11 -7.78
CA ILE A 71 8.86 -1.46 -6.82
C ILE A 71 9.16 -2.95 -6.96
N LEU A 72 10.40 -3.28 -7.31
CA LEU A 72 10.91 -4.64 -7.25
C LEU A 72 11.63 -4.85 -5.90
N THR A 73 11.49 -6.03 -5.32
CA THR A 73 12.18 -6.37 -4.07
C THR A 73 13.07 -7.59 -4.26
N PRO A 74 14.20 -7.45 -4.99
CA PRO A 74 15.13 -8.55 -5.17
C PRO A 74 15.72 -9.00 -3.83
N LEU A 75 15.98 -10.30 -3.72
CA LEU A 75 16.67 -10.94 -2.60
C LEU A 75 18.16 -11.10 -2.93
N PRO A 76 19.03 -11.38 -1.94
CA PRO A 76 20.46 -11.61 -2.19
C PRO A 76 20.74 -12.70 -3.24
N GLU A 77 19.90 -13.73 -3.29
CA GLU A 77 19.98 -14.85 -4.21
C GLU A 77 19.21 -14.65 -5.53
N THR A 78 18.60 -13.48 -5.75
CA THR A 78 17.85 -13.23 -6.99
C THR A 78 18.79 -13.22 -8.21
N ASP A 79 18.43 -14.02 -9.20
CA ASP A 79 19.10 -14.13 -10.48
C ASP A 79 19.05 -12.79 -11.22
N THR A 80 20.22 -12.31 -11.66
CA THR A 80 20.37 -10.98 -12.27
C THR A 80 19.74 -10.88 -13.66
N ASP A 81 19.70 -11.97 -14.43
CA ASP A 81 18.99 -12.02 -15.71
C ASP A 81 17.47 -11.96 -15.49
N ALA A 82 16.94 -12.71 -14.53
CA ALA A 82 15.53 -12.66 -14.17
C ALA A 82 15.12 -11.25 -13.72
N LEU A 83 15.93 -10.60 -12.87
CA LEU A 83 15.69 -9.22 -12.43
C LEU A 83 15.69 -8.26 -13.63
N ALA A 84 16.71 -8.31 -14.49
CA ALA A 84 16.80 -7.44 -15.67
C ALA A 84 15.59 -7.61 -16.61
N ARG A 85 15.13 -8.86 -16.81
CA ARG A 85 13.95 -9.16 -17.64
C ARG A 85 12.66 -8.57 -17.05
N VAL A 86 12.46 -8.68 -15.73
CA VAL A 86 11.26 -8.12 -15.06
C VAL A 86 11.30 -6.61 -15.04
N THR A 87 12.48 -6.00 -14.83
CA THR A 87 12.67 -4.54 -14.96
C THR A 87 12.29 -4.07 -16.36
N ALA A 88 12.86 -4.66 -17.41
CA ALA A 88 12.58 -4.28 -18.80
C ALA A 88 11.11 -4.48 -19.18
N MET A 89 10.46 -5.52 -18.65
CA MET A 89 9.02 -5.75 -18.83
C MET A 89 8.20 -4.57 -18.30
N TRP A 90 8.47 -4.10 -17.08
CA TRP A 90 7.76 -2.97 -16.48
C TRP A 90 8.07 -1.64 -17.17
N GLU A 91 9.32 -1.39 -17.52
CA GLU A 91 9.74 -0.19 -18.26
C GLU A 91 9.10 -0.12 -19.65
N THR A 92 8.92 -1.28 -20.32
CA THR A 92 8.19 -1.35 -21.61
C THR A 92 6.72 -0.95 -21.46
N CYS A 93 6.12 -1.19 -20.29
CA CYS A 93 4.78 -0.69 -19.96
C CYS A 93 4.75 0.81 -19.61
N GLY A 94 5.90 1.49 -19.64
CA GLY A 94 6.07 2.90 -19.30
C GLY A 94 6.17 3.16 -17.80
N ALA A 95 6.45 2.14 -16.98
CA ALA A 95 6.60 2.30 -15.54
C ALA A 95 8.01 2.80 -15.17
N GLU A 96 8.10 3.50 -14.05
CA GLU A 96 9.36 3.86 -13.40
C GLU A 96 9.73 2.75 -12.40
N VAL A 97 10.75 1.96 -12.71
CA VAL A 97 11.16 0.85 -11.85
C VAL A 97 12.15 1.32 -10.78
N THR A 98 11.86 0.96 -9.53
CA THR A 98 12.75 1.19 -8.38
C THR A 98 12.90 -0.10 -7.60
N SER A 99 13.93 -0.20 -6.76
CA SER A 99 14.15 -1.38 -5.91
C SER A 99 14.37 -1.02 -4.46
N MET A 100 13.88 -1.87 -3.55
CA MET A 100 14.17 -1.79 -2.12
C MET A 100 14.10 -3.18 -1.48
N SER A 101 14.52 -3.29 -0.22
CA SER A 101 14.38 -4.56 0.51
C SER A 101 12.90 -4.87 0.80
N VAL A 102 12.60 -6.15 0.98
CA VAL A 102 11.24 -6.64 1.31
C VAL A 102 10.70 -5.99 2.58
N ALA A 103 11.52 -5.94 3.64
CA ALA A 103 11.12 -5.34 4.92
C ALA A 103 10.86 -3.83 4.78
N HIS A 104 11.75 -3.12 4.09
CA HIS A 104 11.59 -1.68 3.88
C HIS A 104 10.35 -1.35 3.04
N HIS A 105 10.07 -2.16 2.01
CA HIS A 105 8.84 -2.04 1.24
C HIS A 105 7.61 -2.13 2.14
N ASP A 106 7.49 -3.18 2.94
CA ASP A 106 6.28 -3.38 3.76
C ASP A 106 6.11 -2.29 4.83
N GLU A 107 7.21 -1.78 5.40
CA GLU A 107 7.19 -0.62 6.32
C GLU A 107 6.74 0.67 5.62
N VAL A 108 7.34 1.00 4.47
CA VAL A 108 7.00 2.21 3.72
C VAL A 108 5.55 2.16 3.26
N LEU A 109 5.08 1.03 2.73
CA LEU A 109 3.72 0.88 2.23
C LEU A 109 2.70 0.81 3.38
N ALA A 110 3.08 0.31 4.55
CA ALA A 110 2.25 0.42 5.75
C ALA A 110 1.91 1.88 6.07
N ALA A 111 2.91 2.78 6.03
CA ALA A 111 2.69 4.20 6.34
C ALA A 111 2.04 4.98 5.19
N THR A 112 2.45 4.72 3.95
CA THR A 112 2.10 5.58 2.79
C THR A 112 0.88 5.12 2.01
N SER A 113 0.44 3.86 2.17
CA SER A 113 -0.71 3.30 1.44
C SER A 113 -1.72 2.61 2.36
N HIS A 114 -1.27 1.68 3.21
CA HIS A 114 -2.19 0.86 4.01
C HIS A 114 -2.86 1.65 5.13
N LEU A 115 -2.09 2.44 5.88
CA LEU A 115 -2.60 3.29 6.95
C LEU A 115 -3.67 4.28 6.44
N PRO A 116 -3.45 5.05 5.36
CA PRO A 116 -4.50 5.89 4.78
C PRO A 116 -5.82 5.16 4.52
N HIS A 117 -5.78 3.94 3.99
CA HIS A 117 -6.98 3.14 3.79
C HIS A 117 -7.64 2.75 5.11
N MET A 118 -6.86 2.38 6.13
CA MET A 118 -7.42 2.04 7.44
C MET A 118 -8.11 3.24 8.11
N LEU A 119 -7.53 4.43 7.98
CA LEU A 119 -8.15 5.65 8.49
C LEU A 119 -9.45 5.99 7.73
N ALA A 120 -9.47 5.81 6.41
CA ALA A 120 -10.66 6.01 5.60
C ALA A 120 -11.77 5.00 5.94
N PHE A 121 -11.46 3.70 6.00
CA PHE A 121 -12.40 2.65 6.42
C PHE A 121 -12.93 2.89 7.83
N GLY A 122 -12.03 3.18 8.78
CA GLY A 122 -12.39 3.42 10.17
C GLY A 122 -13.31 4.63 10.35
N LEU A 123 -13.02 5.73 9.64
CA LEU A 123 -13.88 6.92 9.65
C LEU A 123 -15.28 6.62 9.10
N VAL A 124 -15.35 5.98 7.92
CA VAL A 124 -16.64 5.69 7.28
C VAL A 124 -17.47 4.71 8.12
N ASP A 125 -16.86 3.65 8.64
CA ASP A 125 -17.56 2.67 9.50
C ASP A 125 -18.03 3.31 10.81
N ALA A 126 -17.22 4.17 11.44
CA ALA A 126 -17.60 4.89 12.65
C ALA A 126 -18.84 5.77 12.44
N LEU A 127 -18.87 6.56 11.35
CA LEU A 127 -20.00 7.44 11.03
C LEU A 127 -21.24 6.66 10.61
N ALA A 128 -21.08 5.56 9.86
CA ALA A 128 -22.20 4.72 9.42
C ALA A 128 -22.97 4.09 10.59
N ARG A 129 -22.33 3.88 11.74
CA ARG A 129 -22.93 3.34 12.98
C ARG A 129 -23.64 4.39 13.84
N MET A 130 -23.53 5.68 13.52
CA MET A 130 -24.22 6.74 14.25
C MET A 130 -25.72 6.77 13.88
N ARG A 131 -26.57 7.16 14.84
CA ARG A 131 -28.04 7.18 14.67
C ARG A 131 -28.54 8.15 13.59
N GLU A 132 -27.74 9.17 13.23
CA GLU A 132 -28.09 10.25 12.29
C GLU A 132 -27.22 10.20 11.01
N ASN A 133 -26.78 9.01 10.60
CA ASN A 133 -25.83 8.83 9.51
C ASN A 133 -26.27 9.48 8.17
N ASP A 134 -27.56 9.43 7.83
CA ASP A 134 -28.09 10.01 6.59
C ASP A 134 -27.86 11.53 6.50
N GLU A 135 -27.97 12.25 7.62
CA GLU A 135 -27.67 13.68 7.65
C GLU A 135 -26.16 13.94 7.58
N ILE A 136 -25.35 13.15 8.29
CA ILE A 136 -23.88 13.25 8.27
C ILE A 136 -23.35 13.10 6.84
N PHE A 137 -23.81 12.09 6.10
CA PHE A 137 -23.39 11.87 4.72
C PHE A 137 -23.97 12.90 3.74
N ARG A 138 -25.15 13.48 4.04
CA ARG A 138 -25.73 14.56 3.23
C ARG A 138 -24.92 15.85 3.29
N TYR A 139 -24.27 16.13 4.42
CA TYR A 139 -23.38 17.28 4.60
C TYR A 139 -21.91 17.00 4.28
N ALA A 140 -21.59 15.78 3.84
CA ALA A 140 -20.24 15.43 3.40
C ALA A 140 -19.83 16.29 2.19
N ALA A 141 -19.01 17.31 2.44
CA ALA A 141 -18.43 18.17 1.41
C ALA A 141 -17.17 17.56 0.77
N GLY A 142 -16.56 18.28 -0.18
CA GLY A 142 -15.45 17.79 -1.02
C GLY A 142 -14.33 17.09 -0.26
N GLY A 143 -13.84 17.66 0.84
CA GLY A 143 -12.75 17.06 1.63
C GLY A 143 -13.08 15.69 2.22
N PHE A 144 -14.34 15.45 2.62
CA PHE A 144 -14.77 14.13 3.08
C PHE A 144 -14.79 13.13 1.92
N ARG A 145 -15.36 13.53 0.77
CA ARG A 145 -15.42 12.67 -0.42
C ARG A 145 -14.03 12.28 -0.89
N ASP A 146 -13.08 13.21 -0.91
CA ASP A 146 -11.71 12.95 -1.36
C ASP A 146 -10.98 11.99 -0.43
N PHE A 147 -11.09 12.19 0.89
CA PHE A 147 -10.45 11.33 1.88
C PHE A 147 -11.06 9.92 1.91
N THR A 148 -12.38 9.82 1.78
CA THR A 148 -13.12 8.54 1.91
C THR A 148 -13.29 7.77 0.61
N ARG A 149 -12.95 8.35 -0.54
CA ARG A 149 -13.00 7.65 -1.85
C ARG A 149 -12.34 6.28 -1.80
N ILE A 150 -11.17 6.18 -1.15
CA ILE A 150 -10.41 4.94 -1.02
C ILE A 150 -11.06 3.88 -0.12
N ALA A 151 -12.03 4.26 0.73
CA ALA A 151 -12.84 3.30 1.50
C ALA A 151 -13.85 2.54 0.60
N SER A 152 -14.00 2.92 -0.68
CA SER A 152 -14.77 2.15 -1.66
C SER A 152 -13.97 1.03 -2.32
N SER A 153 -12.70 0.85 -1.94
CA SER A 153 -11.83 -0.20 -2.46
C SER A 153 -12.31 -1.61 -2.08
N ASN A 154 -11.85 -2.63 -2.81
CA ASN A 154 -12.23 -4.02 -2.57
C ASN A 154 -11.94 -4.48 -1.12
N PRO A 155 -12.95 -4.89 -0.33
CA PRO A 155 -12.77 -5.24 1.07
C PRO A 155 -12.00 -6.55 1.29
N VAL A 156 -12.08 -7.50 0.34
CA VAL A 156 -11.35 -8.77 0.43
C VAL A 156 -9.85 -8.53 0.26
N MET A 157 -9.48 -7.72 -0.74
CA MET A 157 -8.09 -7.31 -0.96
C MET A 157 -7.52 -6.60 0.27
N TRP A 158 -8.24 -5.62 0.82
CA TRP A 158 -7.77 -4.85 1.97
C TRP A 158 -7.70 -5.67 3.26
N ARG A 159 -8.62 -6.63 3.48
CA ARG A 159 -8.48 -7.63 4.55
C ARG A 159 -7.17 -8.39 4.41
N ASP A 160 -6.86 -8.89 3.22
CA ASP A 160 -5.67 -9.71 2.99
C ASP A 160 -4.38 -8.89 3.16
N ILE A 161 -4.37 -7.61 2.75
CA ILE A 161 -3.28 -6.67 3.01
C ILE A 161 -3.07 -6.50 4.53
N CYS A 162 -4.14 -6.31 5.30
CA CYS A 162 -4.04 -6.17 6.75
C CYS A 162 -3.47 -7.42 7.43
N LEU A 163 -3.88 -8.61 7.00
CA LEU A 163 -3.35 -9.87 7.54
C LEU A 163 -1.89 -10.09 7.15
N ALA A 164 -1.55 -9.78 5.89
CA ALA A 164 -0.20 -9.97 5.34
C ALA A 164 0.82 -8.99 5.95
N ASN A 165 0.42 -7.74 6.22
CA ASN A 165 1.30 -6.69 6.77
C ASN A 165 0.91 -6.26 8.19
N ARG A 166 0.38 -7.19 9.00
CA ARG A 166 -0.22 -6.91 10.31
C ARG A 166 0.73 -6.18 11.27
N GLU A 167 2.02 -6.53 11.27
CA GLU A 167 2.99 -6.01 12.23
C GLU A 167 3.31 -4.54 11.95
N ALA A 168 3.73 -4.20 10.72
CA ALA A 168 4.01 -2.81 10.37
C ALA A 168 2.75 -1.95 10.40
N LEU A 169 1.61 -2.46 9.93
CA LEU A 169 0.34 -1.71 9.92
C LEU A 169 -0.19 -1.45 11.33
N SER A 170 -0.17 -2.44 12.23
CA SER A 170 -0.62 -2.23 13.61
C SER A 170 0.26 -1.24 14.36
N ALA A 171 1.59 -1.26 14.15
CA ALA A 171 2.50 -0.29 14.73
C ALA A 171 2.19 1.15 14.24
N MET A 172 1.85 1.31 12.96
CA MET A 172 1.43 2.61 12.40
C MET A 172 0.09 3.08 12.94
N LEU A 173 -0.90 2.19 13.06
CA LEU A 173 -2.19 2.51 13.67
C LEU A 173 -2.02 2.94 15.13
N ALA A 174 -1.21 2.22 15.91
CA ALA A 174 -0.93 2.57 17.31
C ALA A 174 -0.31 3.98 17.41
N ARG A 175 0.66 4.28 16.53
CA ARG A 175 1.29 5.60 16.48
C ARG A 175 0.28 6.71 16.18
N VAL A 176 -0.57 6.53 15.16
CA VAL A 176 -1.61 7.51 14.83
C VAL A 176 -2.65 7.62 15.95
N GLY A 177 -2.99 6.53 16.61
CA GLY A 177 -3.91 6.53 17.76
C GLY A 177 -3.42 7.44 18.90
N ILE A 178 -2.12 7.47 19.16
CA ILE A 178 -1.51 8.39 20.14
C ILE A 178 -1.71 9.84 19.68
N GLU A 179 -1.39 10.17 18.43
CA GLU A 179 -1.56 11.52 17.88
C GLU A 179 -3.02 11.99 17.90
N MET A 180 -3.98 11.10 17.60
CA MET A 180 -5.41 11.41 17.67
C MET A 180 -5.90 11.64 19.09
N THR A 181 -5.33 10.93 20.07
CA THR A 181 -5.62 11.14 21.49
C THR A 181 -5.12 12.51 21.94
N ASP A 182 -3.88 12.87 21.61
CA ASP A 182 -3.29 14.19 21.90
C ASP A 182 -4.13 15.33 21.27
N LEU A 183 -4.56 15.15 20.02
CA LEU A 183 -5.42 16.11 19.34
C LEU A 183 -6.78 16.28 20.04
N ALA A 184 -7.42 15.18 20.43
CA ALA A 184 -8.70 15.20 21.13
C ALA A 184 -8.61 15.85 22.52
N GLU A 185 -7.53 15.60 23.26
CA GLU A 185 -7.25 16.23 24.55
C GLU A 185 -6.98 17.73 24.40
N SER A 186 -6.18 18.13 23.41
CA SER A 186 -5.90 19.53 23.10
C SER A 186 -7.19 20.32 22.79
N ILE A 187 -8.11 19.73 22.01
CA ILE A 187 -9.43 20.31 21.73
C ILE A 187 -10.26 20.44 23.02
N ARG A 188 -10.32 19.36 23.82
CA ARG A 188 -11.11 19.32 25.07
C ARG A 188 -10.66 20.40 26.06
N ASN A 189 -9.35 20.66 26.10
CA ASN A 189 -8.74 21.63 27.00
C ASN A 189 -8.68 23.06 26.42
N ALA A 190 -9.17 23.26 25.18
CA ALA A 190 -9.06 24.52 24.44
C ALA A 190 -7.60 25.03 24.32
N ASP A 191 -6.62 24.11 24.20
CA ASP A 191 -5.20 24.43 24.07
C ASP A 191 -4.86 24.85 22.64
N GLY A 192 -5.08 26.14 22.35
CA GLY A 192 -4.87 26.72 21.03
C GLY A 192 -3.41 26.68 20.56
N GLU A 193 -2.45 26.80 21.47
CA GLU A 193 -1.01 26.77 21.13
C GLU A 193 -0.59 25.37 20.70
N ARG A 194 -1.01 24.34 21.44
CA ARG A 194 -0.73 22.94 21.08
C ARG A 194 -1.35 22.59 19.74
N LEU A 195 -2.59 22.99 19.48
CA LEU A 195 -3.27 22.78 18.20
C LEU A 195 -2.52 23.43 17.04
N LEU A 196 -2.14 24.70 17.18
CA LEU A 196 -1.38 25.41 16.17
C LEU A 196 -0.06 24.70 15.87
N ALA A 197 0.67 24.28 16.90
CA ALA A 197 1.93 23.57 16.73
C ALA A 197 1.76 22.22 16.00
N ILE A 198 0.67 21.47 16.26
CA ILE A 198 0.36 20.24 15.53
C ILE A 198 0.11 20.56 14.04
N PHE A 199 -0.71 21.56 13.76
CA PHE A 199 -1.09 21.93 12.38
C PHE A 199 0.09 22.47 11.58
N GLU A 200 0.95 23.29 12.19
CA GLU A 200 2.16 23.82 11.53
C GLU A 200 3.16 22.71 11.19
N ARG A 201 3.36 21.73 12.08
CA ARG A 201 4.21 20.56 11.77
C ARG A 201 3.63 19.75 10.61
N ALA A 202 2.33 19.49 10.60
CA ALA A 202 1.66 18.77 9.52
C ALA A 202 1.75 19.53 8.19
N LYS A 203 1.49 20.84 8.20
CA LYS A 203 1.61 21.71 7.04
C LYS A 203 3.03 21.72 6.48
N ALA A 204 4.04 21.96 7.32
CA ALA A 204 5.43 22.00 6.89
C ALA A 204 5.88 20.67 6.27
N ALA A 205 5.45 19.53 6.84
CA ALA A 205 5.76 18.22 6.27
C ALA A 205 5.08 18.00 4.90
N ARG A 206 3.81 18.40 4.77
CA ARG A 206 3.04 18.31 3.50
C ARG A 206 3.65 19.20 2.42
N ASP A 207 3.90 20.47 2.73
CA ASP A 207 4.39 21.45 1.75
C ASP A 207 5.77 21.02 1.22
N ARG A 208 6.66 20.51 2.08
CA ARG A 208 7.95 19.93 1.65
C ARG A 208 7.80 18.77 0.67
N TYR A 209 6.75 17.97 0.79
CA TYR A 209 6.51 16.83 -0.09
C TYR A 209 5.84 17.25 -1.41
N VAL A 210 4.92 18.21 -1.37
CA VAL A 210 4.22 18.71 -2.57
C VAL A 210 5.12 19.61 -3.42
N ASP A 211 5.97 20.42 -2.78
CA ASP A 211 6.88 21.36 -3.45
C ASP A 211 8.26 20.76 -3.75
N ALA A 212 8.54 19.53 -3.30
CA ALA A 212 9.74 18.82 -3.74
C ALA A 212 9.67 18.62 -5.27
N PRO A 213 10.73 18.97 -6.02
CA PRO A 213 10.77 18.63 -7.43
C PRO A 213 10.53 17.13 -7.56
N ARG A 214 9.58 16.74 -8.41
CA ARG A 214 9.48 15.34 -8.84
C ARG A 214 10.88 14.99 -9.32
N ILE A 215 11.45 13.94 -8.74
CA ILE A 215 12.66 13.35 -9.29
C ILE A 215 12.20 12.75 -10.61
N ASP A 216 12.31 13.55 -11.66
CA ASP A 216 12.12 13.19 -13.06
C ASP A 216 13.25 12.28 -13.52
#